data_AF-A0A519K129-F1
#
_entry.id   AF-A0A519K129-F1
#
_cell.length_a   1.000
_cell.length_b   1.000
_cell.length_c   1.000
_cell.angle_alpha   90.00
_cell.angle_beta   90.00
_cell.angle_gamma   90.00
#
_symmetry.space_group_name_H-M   'P 1'
#
loop_
_entity.id
_entity.type
_entity.pdbx_description
1 polymer ?
#
loop_
_entity_poly.entity_id
_entity_poly.type
_entity_poly.pdbx_seq_one_letter_code
_entity_poly.pdbx_strand_id
1 'polypeptide(L)'
;MRKLFLIALVFPVIGFAQKQSVKNEKLTFAQYDFVKEVNKLYPDIVMYETALTHFEDGHVTYYQIQLKSSPKGYDFIASDYEKTDIYYRIFPDNKHIYYSANAKGIHGDIYKIGNDYYNFQVSANDQLTILVNGKPKM
;
A
#
# COMPACT_ATOMS: atom_id res chain seq x y z
N MET A 1 48.23 10.81 -42.83
CA MET A 1 47.55 11.78 -41.93
C MET A 1 46.12 11.29 -41.75
N ARG A 2 45.75 10.79 -40.56
CA ARG A 2 45.27 11.55 -39.41
C ARG A 2 43.73 11.59 -39.42
N LYS A 3 43.16 10.56 -38.77
CA LYS A 3 41.94 10.61 -37.94
C LYS A 3 40.73 11.31 -38.57
N LEU A 4 39.89 10.58 -39.30
CA LEU A 4 38.49 10.98 -39.42
C LEU A 4 37.82 10.65 -38.09
N PHE A 5 37.44 11.71 -37.40
CA PHE A 5 36.84 11.77 -36.09
C PHE A 5 35.70 10.76 -35.91
N LEU A 6 35.81 9.92 -34.86
CA LEU A 6 34.63 9.41 -34.16
C LEU A 6 33.84 10.63 -33.66
N ILE A 7 32.77 10.99 -34.36
CA ILE A 7 31.70 11.77 -33.74
C ILE A 7 30.95 10.77 -32.86
N ALA A 8 31.40 10.68 -31.61
CA ALA A 8 30.60 10.13 -30.54
C ALA A 8 29.35 10.99 -30.45
N LEU A 9 28.24 10.48 -30.98
CA LEU A 9 26.90 10.93 -30.64
C LEU A 9 26.67 10.58 -29.17
N VAL A 10 27.22 11.40 -28.28
CA VAL A 10 26.78 11.48 -26.89
C VAL A 10 25.46 12.24 -26.92
N PHE A 11 24.42 11.61 -27.43
CA PHE A 11 23.08 12.03 -27.05
C PHE A 11 22.99 11.76 -25.55
N PRO A 12 22.69 12.76 -24.70
CA PRO A 12 22.22 12.41 -23.38
C PRO A 12 20.93 11.61 -23.64
N VAL A 13 20.97 10.32 -23.33
CA VAL A 13 19.76 9.54 -23.12
C VAL A 13 19.15 10.15 -21.86
N ILE A 14 18.47 11.28 -22.01
CA ILE A 14 17.60 11.83 -20.98
C ILE A 14 16.42 10.87 -20.98
N GLY A 15 16.62 9.69 -20.38
CA GLY A 15 15.52 8.81 -20.03
C GLY A 15 14.57 9.63 -19.19
N PHE A 16 13.28 9.61 -19.55
CA PHE A 16 12.23 10.21 -18.75
C PHE A 16 12.25 9.56 -17.36
N ALA A 17 12.96 10.17 -16.41
CA ALA A 17 12.86 9.78 -15.03
C ALA A 17 11.46 10.19 -14.56
N GLN A 18 10.60 9.19 -14.34
CA GLN A 18 9.26 9.40 -13.82
C GLN A 18 9.35 10.17 -12.50
N LYS A 19 8.57 11.25 -12.35
CA LYS A 19 8.67 12.09 -11.15
C LYS A 19 7.91 11.42 -10.01
N GLN A 20 8.63 10.73 -9.13
CA GLN A 20 8.08 10.18 -7.90
C GLN A 20 8.11 11.20 -6.77
N SER A 21 7.04 11.28 -5.98
CA SER A 21 7.02 12.06 -4.74
C SER A 21 6.09 11.45 -3.70
N VAL A 22 6.33 11.78 -2.42
CA VAL A 22 5.54 11.27 -1.29
C VAL A 22 5.15 12.43 -0.38
N LYS A 23 3.91 12.46 0.10
CA LYS A 23 3.41 13.47 1.04
C LYS A 23 2.71 12.80 2.22
N ASN A 24 2.87 13.37 3.41
CA ASN A 24 2.09 12.96 4.57
C ASN A 24 0.78 13.76 4.60
N GLU A 25 -0.35 13.08 4.44
CA GLU A 25 -1.68 13.69 4.31
C GLU A 25 -2.71 12.92 5.14
N LYS A 26 -3.79 13.60 5.54
CA LYS A 26 -4.94 12.91 6.12
C LYS A 26 -5.65 12.11 5.03
N LEU A 27 -6.19 10.95 5.40
CA LEU A 27 -7.11 10.21 4.54
C LEU A 27 -8.29 11.09 4.18
N THR A 28 -8.73 11.00 2.92
CA THR A 28 -9.98 11.60 2.47
C THR A 28 -11.16 10.91 3.16
N PHE A 29 -12.33 11.56 3.17
CA PHE A 29 -13.55 10.95 3.72
C PHE A 29 -13.87 9.61 3.08
N ALA A 30 -13.76 9.50 1.75
CA ALA A 30 -14.02 8.26 1.02
C ALA A 30 -13.06 7.13 1.42
N GLN A 31 -11.77 7.43 1.62
CA GLN A 31 -10.78 6.46 2.08
C GLN A 31 -11.06 6.03 3.51
N TYR A 32 -11.32 6.99 4.40
CA TYR A 32 -11.61 6.69 5.79
C TYR A 32 -12.86 5.82 5.93
N ASP A 33 -13.93 6.13 5.20
CA ASP A 33 -15.15 5.33 5.19
C ASP A 33 -14.93 3.93 4.62
N PHE A 34 -14.13 3.80 3.55
CA PHE A 34 -13.76 2.50 3.01
C PHE A 34 -12.98 1.65 4.01
N VAL A 35 -11.93 2.20 4.63
CA VAL A 35 -11.15 1.50 5.66
C VAL A 35 -12.03 1.15 6.86
N LYS A 36 -12.99 2.01 7.21
CA LYS A 36 -13.98 1.75 8.28
C LYS A 36 -14.92 0.60 7.93
N GLU A 37 -15.39 0.50 6.70
CA GLU A 37 -16.17 -0.65 6.23
C GLU A 37 -15.33 -1.94 6.28
N VAL A 38 -14.09 -1.88 5.82
CA VAL A 38 -13.14 -3.00 5.88
C VAL A 38 -12.88 -3.43 7.33
N ASN A 39 -12.58 -2.50 8.24
CA ASN A 39 -12.34 -2.79 9.66
C ASN A 39 -13.52 -3.49 10.35
N LYS A 40 -14.77 -3.13 9.99
CA LYS A 40 -15.96 -3.82 10.52
C LYS A 40 -16.01 -5.31 10.15
N LEU A 41 -15.51 -5.66 8.96
CA LEU A 41 -15.50 -7.03 8.44
C LEU A 41 -14.22 -7.79 8.84
N TYR A 42 -13.12 -7.07 9.00
CA TYR A 42 -11.78 -7.58 9.30
C TYR A 42 -11.17 -6.75 10.45
N PRO A 43 -11.48 -7.07 11.72
CA PRO A 43 -11.08 -6.25 12.88
C PRO A 43 -9.58 -6.09 13.09
N ASP A 44 -8.77 -6.97 12.50
CA ASP A 44 -7.31 -6.89 12.50
C ASP A 44 -6.77 -5.72 11.65
N ILE A 45 -7.61 -5.11 10.79
CA ILE A 45 -7.28 -3.91 10.03
C ILE A 45 -7.47 -2.68 10.92
N VAL A 46 -6.38 -2.05 11.33
CA VAL A 46 -6.33 -0.89 12.23
C VAL A 46 -6.74 0.38 11.49
N MET A 47 -7.63 1.15 12.11
CA MET A 47 -8.03 2.47 11.63
C MET A 47 -6.92 3.51 11.88
N TYR A 48 -6.59 4.31 10.88
CA TYR A 48 -5.71 5.46 11.03
C TYR A 48 -6.18 6.64 10.17
N GLU A 49 -5.95 7.86 10.63
CA GLU A 49 -6.43 9.07 9.93
C GLU A 49 -5.44 9.63 8.91
N THR A 50 -4.20 9.17 8.95
CA THR A 50 -3.08 9.73 8.20
C THR A 50 -2.41 8.66 7.35
N ALA A 51 -1.97 9.04 6.15
CA ALA A 51 -1.24 8.17 5.25
C ALA A 51 -0.12 8.94 4.53
N LEU A 52 0.85 8.19 4.02
CA LEU A 52 1.79 8.65 3.01
C LEU A 52 1.12 8.51 1.63
N THR A 53 0.79 9.61 0.99
CA THR A 53 0.29 9.62 -0.39
C THR A 53 1.47 9.53 -1.35
N HIS A 54 1.50 8.48 -2.17
CA HIS A 54 2.52 8.28 -3.19
C HIS A 54 2.02 8.82 -4.53
N PHE A 55 2.89 9.55 -5.23
CA PHE A 55 2.59 10.15 -6.52
C PHE A 55 3.60 9.70 -7.57
N GLU A 56 3.09 9.46 -8.77
CA GLU A 56 3.86 9.25 -9.99
C GLU A 56 3.37 10.23 -11.06
N ASP A 57 4.28 11.08 -11.54
CA ASP A 57 3.98 12.15 -12.51
C ASP A 57 2.78 13.03 -12.09
N GLY A 58 2.67 13.27 -10.77
CA GLY A 58 1.60 14.08 -10.18
C GLY A 58 0.28 13.35 -9.95
N HIS A 59 0.15 12.09 -10.36
CA HIS A 59 -1.03 11.27 -10.09
C HIS A 59 -0.82 10.44 -8.83
N VAL A 60 -1.86 10.30 -8.01
CA VAL A 60 -1.78 9.42 -6.83
C VAL A 60 -1.76 7.96 -7.29
N THR A 61 -0.78 7.20 -6.80
CA THR A 61 -0.67 5.75 -7.07
C THR A 61 -1.28 4.93 -5.94
N TYR A 62 -1.03 5.30 -4.69
CA TYR A 62 -1.60 4.67 -3.50
C TYR A 62 -1.37 5.51 -2.24
N TYR A 63 -2.08 5.14 -1.17
CA TYR A 63 -1.92 5.70 0.17
C TYR A 63 -1.35 4.63 1.10
N GLN A 64 -0.24 4.94 1.75
CA GLN A 64 0.51 4.01 2.57
C GLN A 64 0.38 4.35 4.05
N ILE A 65 -0.06 3.39 4.85
CA ILE A 65 -0.12 3.51 6.31
C ILE A 65 0.91 2.54 6.88
N GLN A 66 1.76 3.03 7.77
CA GLN A 66 2.79 2.25 8.42
C GLN A 66 2.66 2.45 9.91
N LEU A 67 2.39 1.37 10.62
CA LEU A 67 2.14 1.39 12.05
C LEU A 67 3.17 0.56 12.80
N LYS A 68 3.60 1.10 13.92
CA LYS A 68 4.44 0.40 14.90
C LYS A 68 3.68 0.28 16.21
N SER A 69 3.75 -0.90 16.82
CA SER A 69 3.17 -1.17 18.13
C SER A 69 3.80 -0.27 19.19
N SER A 70 2.95 0.28 20.05
CA SER A 70 3.31 1.11 21.19
C SER A 70 2.48 0.70 22.40
N PRO A 71 2.86 1.09 23.63
CA PRO A 71 2.06 0.80 24.83
C PRO A 71 0.62 1.35 24.78
N LYS A 72 0.33 2.29 23.87
CA LYS A 72 -0.98 2.91 23.68
C LYS A 72 -1.75 2.34 22.47
N GLY A 73 -1.20 1.34 21.78
CA GLY A 73 -1.78 0.74 20.58
C GLY A 73 -0.80 0.79 19.41
N TYR A 74 -1.08 1.61 18.41
CA TYR A 74 -0.27 1.73 17.19
C TYR A 74 0.04 3.20 16.88
N ASP A 75 1.32 3.49 16.66
CA ASP A 75 1.79 4.80 16.24
C ASP A 75 2.10 4.78 14.74
N PHE A 76 1.71 5.82 14.01
CA PHE A 76 2.12 5.97 12.61
C PHE A 76 3.58 6.36 12.52
N ILE A 77 4.30 5.66 11.65
CA ILE A 77 5.71 5.89 11.40
C ILE A 77 5.96 6.07 9.91
N ALA A 78 6.58 7.18 9.52
CA ALA A 78 7.10 7.34 8.17
C ALA A 78 8.50 6.70 8.12
N SER A 79 8.56 5.36 8.11
CA SER A 79 9.82 4.61 8.13
C SER A 79 9.90 3.60 6.99
N ASP A 80 10.96 2.79 7.01
CA ASP A 80 11.12 1.64 6.12
C ASP A 80 10.13 0.54 6.50
N TYR A 81 9.68 -0.21 5.49
CA TYR A 81 8.75 -1.32 5.65
C TYR A 81 9.19 -2.35 6.71
N GLU A 82 10.50 -2.65 6.78
CA GLU A 82 11.08 -3.62 7.71
C GLU A 82 10.93 -3.21 9.20
N LYS A 83 10.74 -1.91 9.47
CA LYS A 83 10.61 -1.38 10.83
C LYS A 83 9.15 -1.24 11.28
N THR A 84 8.24 -1.72 10.44
CA THR A 84 6.79 -1.56 10.58
C THR A 84 6.16 -2.89 10.98
N ASP A 85 5.25 -2.87 11.97
CA ASP A 85 4.51 -4.07 12.39
C ASP A 85 3.33 -4.34 11.46
N ILE A 86 2.68 -3.26 11.03
CA ILE A 86 1.50 -3.29 10.17
C ILE A 86 1.66 -2.26 9.04
N TYR A 87 1.58 -2.75 7.81
CA TYR A 87 1.62 -1.97 6.60
C TYR A 87 0.28 -2.07 5.86
N TYR A 88 -0.26 -0.94 5.42
CA TYR A 88 -1.39 -0.88 4.51
C TYR A 88 -1.05 -0.09 3.27
N ARG A 89 -1.60 -0.53 2.14
CA ARG A 89 -1.66 0.22 0.90
C ARG A 89 -3.11 0.28 0.43
N ILE A 90 -3.69 1.47 0.46
CA ILE A 90 -5.03 1.74 -0.03
C ILE A 90 -4.90 2.26 -1.45
N PHE A 91 -5.61 1.65 -2.39
CA PHE A 91 -5.59 2.09 -3.79
C PHE A 91 -6.58 3.24 -4.02
N PRO A 92 -6.31 4.13 -5.01
CA PRO A 92 -7.07 5.38 -5.17
C PRO A 92 -8.55 5.21 -5.49
N ASP A 93 -8.95 4.04 -5.98
CA ASP A 93 -10.34 3.72 -6.30
C ASP A 93 -11.19 3.37 -5.06
N ASN A 94 -10.57 3.26 -3.88
CA ASN A 94 -11.20 2.86 -2.62
C ASN A 94 -11.94 1.52 -2.74
N LYS A 95 -11.38 0.59 -3.52
CA LYS A 95 -11.90 -0.77 -3.66
C LYS A 95 -10.85 -1.82 -3.34
N HIS A 96 -9.60 -1.43 -3.11
CA HIS A 96 -8.53 -2.37 -2.84
C HIS A 96 -7.65 -1.88 -1.68
N ILE A 97 -7.40 -2.77 -0.73
CA ILE A 97 -6.39 -2.62 0.31
C ILE A 97 -5.45 -3.82 0.23
N TYR A 98 -4.17 -3.57 0.01
CA TYR A 98 -3.13 -4.54 0.37
C TYR A 98 -2.72 -4.31 1.83
N TYR A 99 -2.48 -5.38 2.57
CA TYR A 99 -1.98 -5.31 3.93
C TYR A 99 -0.89 -6.33 4.20
N SER A 100 -0.01 -5.98 5.14
CA SER A 100 0.95 -6.91 5.74
C SER A 100 1.04 -6.66 7.24
N ALA A 101 0.88 -7.73 8.01
CA ALA A 101 1.16 -7.79 9.44
C ALA A 101 2.46 -8.57 9.63
N ASN A 102 3.60 -7.87 9.56
CA ASN A 102 4.95 -8.45 9.55
C ASN A 102 5.20 -9.34 10.78
N ALA A 103 4.76 -8.90 11.97
CA ALA A 103 4.91 -9.67 13.21
C ALA A 103 4.17 -11.03 13.19
N LYS A 104 3.12 -11.16 12.38
CA LYS A 104 2.35 -12.41 12.21
C LYS A 104 2.77 -13.19 10.96
N GLY A 105 3.63 -12.61 10.11
CA GLY A 105 3.95 -13.14 8.79
C GLY A 105 2.74 -13.30 7.88
N ILE A 106 1.73 -12.43 8.06
CA ILE A 106 0.47 -12.48 7.32
C ILE A 106 0.47 -11.31 6.34
N HIS A 107 0.14 -11.58 5.08
CA HIS A 107 -0.14 -10.53 4.10
C HIS A 107 -1.40 -10.88 3.32
N GLY A 108 -2.01 -9.90 2.66
CA GLY A 108 -3.19 -10.16 1.88
C GLY A 108 -3.75 -8.95 1.17
N ASP A 109 -4.77 -9.22 0.37
CA ASP A 109 -5.49 -8.23 -0.42
C ASP A 109 -6.98 -8.28 -0.11
N ILE A 110 -7.58 -7.12 0.12
CA ILE A 110 -9.00 -6.95 0.32
C ILE A 110 -9.57 -6.18 -0.86
N TYR A 111 -10.48 -6.82 -1.61
CA TYR A 111 -11.16 -6.23 -2.76
C TYR A 111 -12.65 -6.04 -2.49
N LYS A 112 -13.18 -4.87 -2.82
CA LYS A 112 -14.62 -4.58 -2.87
C LYS A 112 -15.14 -4.85 -4.29
N ILE A 113 -15.97 -5.87 -4.43
CA ILE A 113 -16.58 -6.25 -5.71
C ILE A 113 -18.10 -6.24 -5.52
N GLY A 114 -18.77 -5.26 -6.12
CA GLY A 114 -20.17 -4.99 -5.83
C GLY A 114 -20.38 -4.63 -4.37
N ASN A 115 -21.19 -5.42 -3.66
CA ASN A 115 -21.45 -5.26 -2.23
C ASN A 115 -20.58 -6.16 -1.34
N ASP A 116 -19.79 -7.03 -1.95
CA ASP A 116 -18.99 -8.03 -1.23
C ASP A 116 -17.54 -7.59 -1.11
N TYR A 117 -16.93 -7.99 0.00
CA TYR A 117 -15.52 -7.83 0.29
C TYR A 117 -14.83 -9.19 0.25
N TYR A 118 -13.82 -9.32 -0.59
CA TYR A 118 -13.01 -10.52 -0.75
C TYR A 118 -11.65 -10.27 -0.12
N ASN A 119 -11.29 -11.03 0.90
CA ASN A 119 -9.97 -11.00 1.50
C ASN A 119 -9.21 -12.26 1.11
N PHE A 120 -8.12 -12.10 0.38
CA PHE A 120 -7.17 -13.13 0.03
C PHE A 120 -5.97 -13.00 0.96
N GLN A 121 -5.92 -13.85 1.98
CA GLN A 121 -4.92 -13.81 3.03
C GLN A 121 -3.93 -14.96 2.85
N VAL A 122 -2.65 -14.65 2.87
CA VAL A 122 -1.55 -15.62 2.89
C VAL A 122 -0.86 -15.53 4.25
N SER A 123 -0.79 -16.65 4.95
CA SER A 123 -0.09 -16.77 6.24
C SER A 123 1.39 -17.12 6.06
N ALA A 124 2.14 -17.10 7.16
CA ALA A 124 3.58 -17.36 7.18
C ALA A 124 4.01 -18.75 6.68
N ASN A 125 3.06 -19.70 6.64
CA ASN A 125 3.23 -21.06 6.14
C ASN A 125 2.63 -21.24 4.73
N ASP A 126 2.50 -20.16 3.97
CA ASP A 126 2.00 -20.12 2.59
C ASP A 126 0.58 -20.67 2.39
N GLN A 127 -0.23 -20.67 3.45
CA GLN A 127 -1.63 -21.08 3.35
C GLN A 127 -2.49 -19.90 2.89
N LEU A 128 -3.18 -20.09 1.76
CA LEU A 128 -4.18 -19.16 1.27
C LEU A 128 -5.51 -19.39 2.00
N THR A 129 -6.01 -18.34 2.63
CA THR A 129 -7.37 -18.25 3.18
C THR A 129 -8.14 -17.20 2.39
N ILE A 130 -9.33 -17.57 1.92
CA ILE A 130 -10.23 -16.63 1.23
C ILE A 130 -11.41 -16.36 2.16
N LEU A 131 -11.63 -15.10 2.51
CA LEU A 131 -12.80 -14.68 3.27
C LEU A 131 -13.69 -13.78 2.42
N VAL A 132 -15.00 -14.01 2.46
CA VAL A 132 -16.01 -13.12 1.88
C VAL A 132 -16.79 -12.48 3.01
N ASN A 133 -16.78 -11.15 3.07
CA ASN A 133 -17.44 -10.36 4.13
C ASN A 133 -17.06 -10.85 5.54
N GLY A 134 -15.78 -11.11 5.77
CA GLY A 134 -15.26 -11.59 7.05
C GLY A 134 -15.50 -13.07 7.36
N LYS A 135 -16.16 -13.83 6.46
CA LYS A 135 -16.45 -15.25 6.65
C LYS A 135 -15.60 -16.12 5.72
N PRO A 136 -15.02 -17.24 6.20
CA PRO A 136 -14.31 -18.17 5.33
C PRO A 136 -15.20 -18.62 4.16
N LYS A 137 -14.68 -18.56 2.94
CA LYS A 137 -15.32 -19.16 1.78
C LYS A 137 -14.91 -20.64 1.75
N MET A 138 -15.88 -21.53 1.99
CA MET A 138 -15.72 -22.98 1.80
C MET A 138 -15.63 -23.31 0.30
#